data_AF-A0A369FKI4-F1
#
_entry.id   AF-A0A369FKI4-F1
#
_cell.length_a   1.000
_cell.length_b   1.000
_cell.length_c   1.000
_cell.angle_alpha   90.00
_cell.angle_beta   90.00
_cell.angle_gamma   90.00
#
_symmetry.space_group_name_H-M   'P 1'
#
loop_
_entity.id
_entity.type
_entity.pdbx_description
1 polymer ?
#
loop_
_entity_poly.entity_id
_entity_poly.type
_entity_poly.pdbx_seq_one_letter_code
_entity_poly.pdbx_strand_id
1 'polypeptide(L)'
;MDAKHDAVVFEKNKIEVDLERLKYDIRKYHGKATDGDGDVDVEKIISLISNRLNPESVLSLLEILIPNNVEILKSAFSSARNSSKFKHNHRLIYLLYKLCTEYLLEYLENGDNKAKDILGDAYSANESETVERSATLSKMREFDYNGQKIKMFQHVGIGTARSKSETIRIHFWVDRSKRKIIIGYCGEHLDVKST
;
A
#
# COMPACT_ATOMS: atom_id res chain seq x y z
N MET A 1 -42.23 26.53 -27.38
CA MET A 1 -41.26 25.75 -26.59
C MET A 1 -42.07 24.82 -25.71
N ASP A 2 -41.68 23.55 -25.72
CA ASP A 2 -42.54 22.39 -25.45
C ASP A 2 -42.63 22.12 -23.93
N ALA A 3 -43.83 21.93 -23.38
CA ALA A 3 -44.05 21.80 -21.93
C ALA A 3 -43.26 20.63 -21.29
N LYS A 4 -42.87 19.64 -22.10
CA LYS A 4 -41.96 18.56 -21.71
C LYS A 4 -40.53 19.02 -21.49
N HIS A 5 -40.04 19.98 -22.28
CA HIS A 5 -38.71 20.56 -22.11
C HIS A 5 -38.62 21.32 -20.78
N ASP A 6 -39.63 22.12 -20.46
CA ASP A 6 -39.69 22.88 -19.22
C ASP A 6 -39.75 21.98 -17.98
N ALA A 7 -40.47 20.85 -18.06
CA ALA A 7 -40.51 19.84 -17.00
C ALA A 7 -39.15 19.17 -16.77
N VAL A 8 -38.42 18.83 -17.85
CA VAL A 8 -37.09 18.22 -17.76
C VAL A 8 -36.06 19.20 -17.19
N VAL A 9 -36.13 20.48 -17.58
CA VAL A 9 -35.26 21.52 -17.03
C VAL A 9 -35.53 21.74 -15.53
N PHE A 10 -36.80 21.70 -15.11
CA PHE A 10 -37.16 21.79 -13.71
C PHE A 10 -36.62 20.62 -12.87
N GLU A 11 -36.78 19.37 -13.36
CA GLU A 11 -36.21 18.20 -12.67
C GLU A 11 -34.68 18.24 -12.61
N LYS A 12 -34.02 18.65 -13.70
CA LYS A 12 -32.57 18.80 -13.73
C LYS A 12 -32.09 19.78 -12.65
N ASN A 13 -32.72 20.95 -12.56
CA ASN A 13 -32.35 21.96 -11.57
C ASN A 13 -32.58 21.46 -10.14
N LYS A 14 -33.65 20.68 -9.91
CA LYS A 14 -33.91 20.06 -8.61
C LYS A 14 -32.82 19.04 -8.24
N ILE A 15 -32.41 18.19 -9.19
CA ILE A 15 -31.34 17.21 -8.99
C ILE A 15 -30.01 17.91 -8.72
N GLU A 16 -29.69 19.00 -9.42
CA GLU A 16 -28.46 19.78 -9.19
C GLU A 16 -28.42 20.37 -7.78
N VAL A 17 -29.54 20.89 -7.29
CA VAL A 17 -29.66 21.41 -5.92
C VAL A 17 -29.49 20.29 -4.88
N ASP A 18 -30.14 19.14 -5.10
CA ASP A 18 -30.02 17.98 -4.22
C ASP A 18 -28.59 17.41 -4.21
N LEU A 19 -27.90 17.43 -5.36
CA LEU A 19 -26.49 17.04 -5.48
C LEU A 19 -25.56 17.95 -4.67
N GLU A 20 -25.75 19.27 -4.76
CA GLU A 20 -24.94 20.21 -3.98
C GLU A 20 -25.19 20.10 -2.48
N ARG A 21 -26.44 19.84 -2.08
CA ARG A 21 -26.79 19.53 -0.70
C ARG A 21 -26.14 18.24 -0.21
N LEU A 22 -26.19 17.17 -1.02
CA LEU A 22 -25.59 15.89 -0.66
C LEU A 22 -24.05 15.99 -0.60
N LYS A 23 -23.41 16.74 -1.49
CA LYS A 23 -21.97 17.06 -1.41
C LYS A 23 -21.62 17.84 -0.14
N TYR A 24 -22.46 18.81 0.24
CA TYR A 24 -22.29 19.56 1.49
C TYR A 24 -22.42 18.65 2.71
N ASP A 25 -23.42 17.79 2.73
CA ASP A 25 -23.63 16.84 3.82
C ASP A 25 -22.49 15.82 3.88
N ILE A 26 -22.00 15.30 2.75
CA ILE A 26 -20.81 14.44 2.69
C ILE A 26 -19.59 15.17 3.26
N ARG A 27 -19.33 16.43 2.87
CA ARG A 27 -18.23 17.23 3.44
C ARG A 27 -18.39 17.42 4.95
N LYS A 28 -19.61 17.65 5.42
CA LYS A 28 -19.94 17.82 6.84
C LYS A 28 -19.79 16.52 7.63
N TYR A 29 -20.22 15.38 7.08
CA TYR A 29 -20.04 14.07 7.69
C TYR A 29 -18.59 13.60 7.62
N HIS A 30 -17.86 13.94 6.56
CA HIS A 30 -16.42 13.70 6.46
C HIS A 30 -15.65 14.57 7.46
N GLY A 31 -16.03 15.85 7.64
CA GLY A 31 -15.46 16.71 8.68
C GLY A 31 -15.84 16.27 10.10
N LYS A 32 -17.04 15.72 10.29
CA LYS A 32 -17.43 15.11 11.58
C LYS A 32 -16.77 13.75 11.82
N ALA A 33 -16.43 13.00 10.78
CA ALA A 33 -15.67 11.76 10.89
C ALA A 33 -14.19 12.04 11.20
N THR A 34 -13.64 13.19 10.79
CA THR A 34 -12.28 13.62 11.16
C THR A 34 -12.21 14.27 12.53
N ASP A 35 -13.29 14.92 13.00
CA ASP A 35 -13.24 15.75 14.21
C ASP A 35 -14.00 15.17 15.42
N GLY A 36 -14.64 14.00 15.30
CA GLY A 36 -15.70 13.54 16.20
C GLY A 36 -15.64 12.11 16.73
N ASP A 37 -14.58 11.35 16.48
CA ASP A 37 -14.31 10.09 17.17
C ASP A 37 -12.84 10.09 17.60
N GLY A 38 -12.49 9.37 18.65
CA GLY A 38 -11.13 9.36 19.20
C GLY A 38 -10.10 8.83 18.20
N ASP A 39 -9.66 9.69 17.27
CA ASP A 39 -8.74 9.32 16.22
C ASP A 39 -7.46 8.87 16.89
N VAL A 40 -7.22 7.57 16.78
CA VAL A 40 -6.05 6.95 17.35
C VAL A 40 -4.89 7.55 16.59
N ASP A 41 -4.13 8.45 17.22
CA ASP A 41 -2.93 9.05 16.63
C ASP A 41 -1.94 7.92 16.30
N VAL A 42 -2.07 7.39 15.08
CA VAL A 42 -1.36 6.21 14.61
C VAL A 42 0.14 6.49 14.58
N GLU A 43 0.52 7.71 14.21
CA GLU A 43 1.92 8.14 14.23
C GLU A 43 2.48 8.12 15.65
N LYS A 44 1.72 8.61 16.64
CA LYS A 44 2.10 8.54 18.05
C LYS A 44 2.14 7.10 18.56
N ILE A 45 1.18 6.23 18.22
CA ILE A 45 1.25 4.81 18.58
C ILE A 45 2.50 4.16 18.00
N ILE A 46 2.76 4.37 16.71
CA ILE A 46 3.95 3.87 16.01
C ILE A 46 5.20 4.33 16.77
N SER A 47 5.28 5.61 17.14
CA SER A 47 6.41 6.15 17.89
C SER A 47 6.63 5.46 19.25
N LEU A 48 5.55 5.14 19.96
CA LEU A 48 5.58 4.54 21.29
C LEU A 48 6.01 3.06 21.29
N ILE A 49 5.69 2.32 20.22
CA ILE A 49 5.98 0.88 20.13
C ILE A 49 7.25 0.56 19.33
N SER A 50 7.85 1.55 18.68
CA SER A 50 8.92 1.36 17.68
C SER A 50 10.13 0.55 18.15
N ASN A 51 10.52 0.69 19.42
CA ASN A 51 11.66 -0.05 19.99
C ASN A 51 11.36 -1.54 20.25
N ARG A 52 10.11 -1.97 20.09
CA ARG A 52 9.68 -3.38 20.24
C ARG A 52 9.29 -4.01 18.90
N LEU A 53 9.39 -3.26 17.81
CA LEU A 53 9.01 -3.75 16.49
C LEU A 53 10.06 -4.72 15.93
N ASN A 54 9.54 -5.76 15.29
CA ASN A 54 10.22 -6.61 14.33
C ASN A 54 9.39 -6.65 13.03
N PRO A 55 9.92 -7.15 11.90
CA PRO A 55 9.20 -7.10 10.62
C PRO A 55 7.82 -7.78 10.66
N GLU A 56 7.66 -8.91 11.36
CA GLU A 56 6.37 -9.61 11.45
C GLU A 56 5.33 -8.79 12.22
N SER A 57 5.73 -8.17 13.34
CA SER A 57 4.85 -7.29 14.11
C SER A 57 4.47 -6.03 13.33
N VAL A 58 5.35 -5.49 12.49
CA VAL A 58 5.02 -4.37 11.59
C VAL A 58 3.92 -4.75 10.61
N LEU A 59 4.03 -5.93 9.99
CA LEU A 59 2.98 -6.43 9.11
C LEU A 59 1.64 -6.58 9.86
N SER A 60 1.67 -7.20 11.03
CA SER A 60 0.48 -7.41 11.86
C SER A 60 -0.19 -6.07 12.22
N LEU A 61 0.59 -5.05 12.54
CA LEU A 61 0.08 -3.72 12.85
C LEU A 61 -0.60 -3.07 11.64
N LEU A 62 -0.03 -3.18 10.44
CA LEU A 62 -0.66 -2.62 9.24
C LEU A 62 -2.01 -3.28 8.96
N GLU A 63 -2.10 -4.60 9.12
CA GLU A 63 -3.36 -5.33 8.94
C GLU A 63 -4.42 -4.91 9.95
N ILE A 64 -4.02 -4.57 11.19
CA ILE A 64 -4.94 -4.07 12.23
C ILE A 64 -5.35 -2.61 11.99
N LEU A 65 -4.38 -1.75 11.66
CA LEU A 65 -4.58 -0.30 11.58
C LEU A 65 -5.29 0.13 10.29
N ILE A 66 -4.96 -0.51 9.17
CA ILE A 66 -5.45 -0.14 7.83
C ILE A 66 -5.93 -1.35 7.02
N PRO A 67 -6.83 -2.20 7.57
CA PRO A 67 -7.28 -3.45 6.93
C PRO A 67 -7.94 -3.26 5.55
N ASN A 68 -8.46 -2.05 5.29
CA ASN A 68 -9.08 -1.71 4.02
C ASN A 68 -8.05 -1.41 2.92
N ASN A 69 -6.80 -1.12 3.28
CA ASN A 69 -5.77 -0.66 2.35
C ASN A 69 -4.73 -1.75 2.04
N VAL A 70 -4.58 -2.73 2.92
CA VAL A 70 -3.55 -3.77 2.80
C VAL A 70 -4.13 -5.16 3.00
N GLU A 71 -3.56 -6.12 2.29
CA GLU A 71 -3.72 -7.55 2.56
C GLU A 71 -2.34 -8.20 2.55
N ILE A 72 -2.02 -8.97 3.59
CA ILE A 72 -0.68 -9.50 3.82
C ILE A 72 -0.71 -11.02 3.61
N LEU A 73 0.06 -11.50 2.64
CA LEU A 73 0.08 -12.91 2.32
C LEU A 73 0.87 -13.70 3.39
N LYS A 74 0.52 -14.98 3.57
CA LYS A 74 1.23 -15.89 4.49
C LYS A 74 2.73 -15.98 4.20
N SER A 75 3.12 -15.86 2.93
CA SER A 75 4.52 -15.81 2.50
C SER A 75 5.25 -14.59 3.04
N ALA A 76 4.60 -13.42 3.10
CA ALA A 76 5.18 -12.20 3.64
C ALA A 76 5.42 -12.29 5.15
N PHE A 77 4.47 -12.84 5.92
CA PHE A 77 4.70 -13.12 7.35
C PHE A 77 5.86 -14.10 7.56
N SER A 78 5.93 -15.13 6.71
CA SER A 78 7.00 -16.14 6.80
C SER A 78 8.38 -15.56 6.51
N SER A 79 8.52 -14.73 5.47
CA SER A 79 9.79 -14.03 5.21
C SER A 79 10.14 -13.02 6.29
N ALA A 80 9.13 -12.34 6.86
CA ALA A 80 9.33 -11.32 7.88
C ALA A 80 9.89 -11.93 9.18
N ARG A 81 9.39 -13.11 9.56
CA ARG A 81 9.94 -13.91 10.67
C ARG A 81 11.41 -14.24 10.47
N ASN A 82 11.78 -14.67 9.26
CA ASN A 82 13.17 -14.98 8.91
C ASN A 82 14.08 -13.75 8.98
N SER A 83 13.52 -12.54 8.84
CA SER A 83 14.23 -11.27 8.96
C SER A 83 14.10 -10.60 10.33
N SER A 84 13.79 -11.35 11.39
CA SER A 84 13.65 -10.84 12.78
C SER A 84 14.85 -10.03 13.32
N LYS A 85 16.05 -10.20 12.74
CA LYS A 85 17.27 -9.44 13.10
C LYS A 85 17.39 -8.09 12.39
N PHE A 86 16.43 -7.71 11.55
CA PHE A 86 16.42 -6.42 10.88
C PHE A 86 16.27 -5.29 11.92
N LYS A 87 17.11 -4.25 11.81
CA LYS A 87 17.24 -3.22 12.86
C LYS A 87 16.41 -1.98 12.63
N HIS A 88 16.01 -1.68 11.39
CA HIS A 88 15.35 -0.42 11.04
C HIS A 88 13.81 -0.52 11.03
N ASN A 89 13.23 -1.19 12.02
CA ASN A 89 11.79 -1.48 12.04
C ASN A 89 10.91 -0.22 12.10
N HIS A 90 11.38 0.86 12.76
CA HIS A 90 10.72 2.18 12.71
C HIS A 90 10.63 2.73 11.28
N ARG A 91 11.71 2.62 10.51
CA ARG A 91 11.71 3.06 9.10
C ARG A 91 10.83 2.16 8.23
N LEU A 92 10.78 0.87 8.54
CA LEU A 92 9.95 -0.10 7.84
C LEU A 92 8.45 0.22 8.00
N ILE A 93 7.98 0.46 9.22
CA ILE A 93 6.56 0.75 9.44
C ILE A 93 6.14 2.05 8.78
N TYR A 94 6.97 3.09 8.82
CA TYR A 94 6.67 4.35 8.13
C TYR A 94 6.62 4.17 6.60
N LEU A 95 7.59 3.46 6.03
CA LEU A 95 7.63 3.17 4.60
C LEU A 95 6.41 2.38 4.14
N LEU A 96 6.01 1.35 4.89
CA LEU A 96 4.87 0.51 4.54
C LEU A 96 3.53 1.20 4.79
N TYR A 97 3.44 2.03 5.84
CA TYR A 97 2.27 2.88 6.05
C TYR A 97 2.08 3.81 4.85
N LYS A 98 3.13 4.54 4.45
CA LYS A 98 3.11 5.43 3.29
C LYS A 98 2.79 4.70 1.97
N LEU A 99 3.31 3.48 1.80
CA LEU A 99 2.98 2.60 0.68
C LEU A 99 1.49 2.27 0.62
N CYS A 100 0.90 1.92 1.77
CA CYS A 100 -0.48 1.47 1.84
C CYS A 100 -1.49 2.64 1.92
N THR A 101 -1.05 3.86 2.19
CA THR A 101 -1.91 5.05 2.25
C THR A 101 -1.68 5.96 1.05
N GLU A 102 -0.71 6.86 1.12
CA GLU A 102 -0.45 7.91 0.13
C GLU A 102 -0.19 7.33 -1.27
N TYR A 103 0.70 6.33 -1.36
CA TYR A 103 1.04 5.72 -2.65
C TYR A 103 -0.15 4.97 -3.27
N LEU A 104 -0.88 4.18 -2.47
CA LEU A 104 -2.05 3.46 -2.95
C LEU A 104 -3.10 4.42 -3.55
N LEU A 105 -3.39 5.52 -2.86
CA LEU A 105 -4.35 6.52 -3.34
C LEU A 105 -3.92 7.11 -4.68
N GLU A 106 -2.67 7.57 -4.77
CA GLU A 106 -2.13 8.14 -6.01
C GLU A 106 -2.06 7.10 -7.14
N TYR A 107 -1.70 5.85 -6.84
CA TYR A 107 -1.63 4.78 -7.84
C TYR A 107 -3.00 4.45 -8.46
N LEU A 108 -4.05 4.48 -7.63
CA LEU A 108 -5.41 4.22 -8.07
C LEU A 108 -5.92 5.34 -9.00
N GLU A 109 -5.53 6.59 -8.74
CA GLU A 109 -5.95 7.76 -9.54
C GLU A 109 -5.10 7.95 -10.79
N ASN A 110 -3.78 7.97 -10.66
CA ASN A 110 -2.85 8.44 -11.70
C ASN A 110 -1.81 7.37 -12.10
N GLY A 111 -1.90 6.16 -11.55
CA GLY A 111 -0.91 5.11 -11.78
C GLY A 111 0.42 5.38 -11.08
N ASP A 112 1.48 4.76 -11.59
CA ASP A 112 2.76 4.68 -10.87
C ASP A 112 3.67 5.92 -10.99
N ASN A 113 3.19 6.98 -11.64
CA ASN A 113 4.03 8.10 -12.08
C ASN A 113 4.69 8.87 -10.93
N LYS A 114 4.00 9.02 -9.79
CA LYS A 114 4.51 9.74 -8.61
C LYS A 114 5.09 8.82 -7.53
N ALA A 115 5.35 7.57 -7.85
CA ALA A 115 5.84 6.60 -6.88
C ALA A 115 7.14 7.05 -6.20
N LYS A 116 8.08 7.62 -6.98
CA LYS A 116 9.35 8.14 -6.44
C LYS A 116 9.20 9.40 -5.61
N ASP A 117 8.23 10.26 -5.92
CA ASP A 117 7.97 11.46 -5.11
C ASP A 117 7.43 11.09 -3.73
N ILE A 118 6.65 10.00 -3.66
CA ILE A 118 6.03 9.52 -2.42
C ILE A 118 7.01 8.62 -1.65
N LEU A 119 7.56 7.58 -2.27
CA LEU A 119 8.32 6.53 -1.61
C LEU A 119 9.85 6.74 -1.66
N GLY A 120 10.31 7.72 -2.44
CA GLY A 120 11.73 8.04 -2.60
C GLY A 120 12.54 6.91 -3.22
N ASP A 121 13.83 6.89 -2.90
CA ASP A 121 14.79 5.88 -3.38
C ASP A 121 14.52 4.47 -2.87
N ALA A 122 13.60 4.30 -1.92
CA ALA A 122 13.19 2.98 -1.48
C ALA A 122 12.42 2.22 -2.57
N TYR A 123 11.82 2.92 -3.54
CA TYR A 123 10.94 2.33 -4.54
C TYR A 123 11.65 1.85 -5.80
N SER A 124 11.19 0.70 -6.30
CA SER A 124 11.54 0.16 -7.61
C SER A 124 10.30 -0.37 -8.32
N ALA A 125 10.04 0.16 -9.52
CA ALA A 125 8.87 -0.22 -10.32
C ALA A 125 8.96 -1.64 -10.90
N ASN A 126 10.17 -2.14 -11.11
CA ASN A 126 10.43 -3.44 -11.72
C ASN A 126 11.66 -4.08 -11.09
N GLU A 127 11.87 -5.36 -11.41
CA GLU A 127 13.10 -6.06 -11.12
C GLU A 127 14.13 -5.82 -12.24
N SER A 128 15.36 -6.26 -12.02
CA SER A 128 16.34 -6.21 -13.12
C SER A 128 15.90 -7.10 -14.29
N GLU A 129 16.19 -6.69 -15.52
CA GLU A 129 15.86 -7.47 -16.72
C GLU A 129 16.41 -8.90 -16.65
N THR A 130 17.58 -9.09 -16.06
CA THR A 130 18.20 -10.39 -15.82
C THR A 130 17.36 -11.28 -14.91
N VAL A 131 16.73 -10.72 -13.88
CA VAL A 131 15.81 -11.44 -12.98
C VAL A 131 14.52 -11.78 -13.71
N GLU A 132 13.94 -10.82 -14.42
CA GLU A 132 12.65 -11.00 -15.11
C GLU A 132 12.72 -12.06 -16.22
N ARG A 133 13.82 -12.08 -16.98
CA ARG A 133 14.04 -13.07 -18.05
C ARG A 133 14.42 -14.46 -17.55
N SER A 134 14.86 -14.59 -16.29
CA SER A 134 15.23 -15.87 -15.70
C SER A 134 14.01 -16.56 -15.11
N ALA A 135 13.65 -17.74 -15.64
CA ALA A 135 12.52 -18.52 -15.13
C ALA A 135 12.65 -18.81 -13.62
N THR A 136 13.86 -19.13 -13.15
CA THR A 136 14.11 -19.43 -11.73
C THR A 136 13.99 -18.18 -10.86
N LEU A 137 14.65 -17.07 -11.25
CA LEU A 137 14.67 -15.85 -10.42
C LEU A 137 13.32 -15.14 -10.43
N SER A 138 12.64 -15.10 -11.58
CA SER A 138 11.29 -14.56 -11.70
C SER A 138 10.29 -15.35 -10.85
N LYS A 139 10.41 -16.69 -10.80
CA LYS A 139 9.54 -17.54 -9.98
C LYS A 139 9.67 -17.28 -8.48
N MET A 140 10.83 -16.80 -8.01
CA MET A 140 10.98 -16.39 -6.61
C MET A 140 10.15 -15.15 -6.24
N ARG A 141 9.71 -14.36 -7.25
CA ARG A 141 8.80 -13.22 -7.09
C ARG A 141 7.35 -13.59 -7.40
N GLU A 142 7.03 -14.88 -7.52
CA GLU A 142 5.65 -15.35 -7.68
C GLU A 142 5.05 -15.73 -6.34
N PHE A 143 3.93 -15.09 -6.00
CA PHE A 143 3.22 -15.30 -4.74
C PHE A 143 1.79 -15.76 -5.01
N ASP A 144 1.25 -16.55 -4.08
CA ASP A 144 -0.12 -17.07 -4.18
C ASP A 144 -1.12 -16.04 -3.65
N TYR A 145 -2.01 -15.58 -4.53
CA TYR A 145 -3.09 -14.66 -4.18
C TYR A 145 -4.39 -15.10 -4.87
N ASN A 146 -5.42 -15.37 -4.06
CA ASN A 146 -6.72 -15.90 -4.52
C ASN A 146 -6.61 -17.13 -5.45
N GLY A 147 -5.67 -18.04 -5.16
CA GLY A 147 -5.45 -19.26 -5.94
C GLY A 147 -4.71 -19.05 -7.27
N GLN A 148 -4.20 -17.84 -7.51
CA GLN A 148 -3.39 -17.51 -8.68
C GLN A 148 -1.96 -17.15 -8.28
N LYS A 149 -0.99 -17.49 -9.12
CA LYS A 149 0.40 -17.04 -8.97
C LYS A 149 0.56 -15.66 -9.61
N ILE A 150 0.90 -14.66 -8.80
CA ILE A 150 1.13 -13.29 -9.24
C ILE A 150 2.61 -12.96 -9.13
N LYS A 151 3.19 -12.47 -10.23
CA LYS A 151 4.54 -11.91 -10.24
C LYS A 151 4.52 -10.52 -9.62
N MET A 152 5.25 -10.34 -8.52
CA MET A 152 5.38 -9.08 -7.80
C MET A 152 6.79 -8.51 -8.00
N PHE A 153 7.04 -7.87 -9.13
CA PHE A 153 8.34 -7.23 -9.42
C PHE A 153 8.47 -5.85 -8.79
N GLN A 154 7.36 -5.15 -8.59
CA GLN A 154 7.31 -3.93 -7.81
C GLN A 154 7.75 -4.21 -6.38
N HIS A 155 8.65 -3.38 -5.87
CA HIS A 155 9.11 -3.52 -4.50
C HIS A 155 9.57 -2.19 -3.90
N VAL A 156 9.49 -2.15 -2.56
CA VAL A 156 10.17 -1.13 -1.76
C VAL A 156 11.26 -1.78 -0.91
N GLY A 157 12.28 -1.02 -0.51
CA GLY A 157 13.37 -1.57 0.27
C GLY A 157 14.09 -0.56 1.15
N ILE A 158 14.68 -1.08 2.24
CA ILE A 158 15.64 -0.36 3.08
C ILE A 158 16.99 -1.06 2.94
N GLY A 159 18.06 -0.28 2.89
CA GLY A 159 19.43 -0.79 2.84
C GLY A 159 19.85 -1.38 1.49
N THR A 160 21.10 -1.83 1.45
CA THR A 160 21.74 -2.47 0.30
C THR A 160 22.21 -3.85 0.71
N ALA A 161 22.14 -4.85 -0.19
CA ALA A 161 22.29 -6.29 0.08
C ALA A 161 23.57 -6.75 0.82
N ARG A 162 24.47 -5.84 1.17
CA ARG A 162 25.72 -6.06 1.91
C ARG A 162 25.53 -6.49 3.36
N SER A 163 24.38 -6.22 3.98
CA SER A 163 24.08 -6.68 5.35
C SER A 163 22.62 -7.07 5.54
N LYS A 164 22.40 -8.32 5.93
CA LYS A 164 21.06 -8.89 6.20
C LYS A 164 20.32 -8.17 7.33
N SER A 165 21.02 -7.72 8.38
CA SER A 165 20.37 -6.97 9.48
C SER A 165 19.99 -5.53 9.12
N GLU A 166 20.53 -5.02 8.02
CA GLU A 166 20.33 -3.63 7.58
C GLU A 166 19.48 -3.57 6.30
N THR A 167 19.13 -4.71 5.71
CA THR A 167 18.45 -4.80 4.41
C THR A 167 17.14 -5.53 4.53
N ILE A 168 16.10 -4.93 3.96
CA ILE A 168 14.81 -5.58 3.76
C ILE A 168 14.22 -5.16 2.42
N ARG A 169 13.47 -6.06 1.79
CA ARG A 169 12.74 -5.88 0.54
C ARG A 169 11.31 -6.32 0.75
N ILE A 170 10.39 -5.55 0.20
CA ILE A 170 8.96 -5.79 0.27
C ILE A 170 8.43 -5.85 -1.15
N HIS A 171 8.10 -7.05 -1.61
CA HIS A 171 7.47 -7.24 -2.92
C HIS A 171 5.97 -7.17 -2.77
N PHE A 172 5.34 -6.38 -3.64
CA PHE A 172 3.91 -6.11 -3.55
C PHE A 172 3.24 -6.06 -4.93
N TRP A 173 1.91 -6.09 -4.88
CA TRP A 173 1.03 -5.89 -6.03
C TRP A 173 -0.08 -4.92 -5.65
N VAL A 174 -0.51 -4.07 -6.59
CA VAL A 174 -1.68 -3.21 -6.38
C VAL A 174 -2.92 -3.85 -6.98
N ASP A 175 -3.80 -4.37 -6.13
CA ASP A 175 -5.11 -4.86 -6.55
C ASP A 175 -6.07 -3.67 -6.71
N ARG A 176 -6.17 -3.16 -7.93
CA ARG A 176 -7.06 -2.02 -8.27
C ARG A 176 -8.54 -2.34 -8.00
N SER A 177 -8.95 -3.61 -8.13
CA SER A 177 -10.35 -4.00 -7.95
C SER A 177 -10.75 -3.96 -6.49
N LYS A 178 -9.88 -4.44 -5.60
CA LYS A 178 -10.08 -4.39 -4.15
C LYS A 178 -9.59 -3.09 -3.52
N ARG A 179 -8.89 -2.25 -4.28
CA ARG A 179 -8.22 -1.01 -3.82
C ARG A 179 -7.26 -1.30 -2.66
N LYS A 180 -6.40 -2.32 -2.81
CA LYS A 180 -5.45 -2.75 -1.78
C LYS A 180 -4.03 -2.92 -2.31
N ILE A 181 -3.06 -2.70 -1.42
CA ILE A 181 -1.71 -3.23 -1.56
C ILE A 181 -1.70 -4.67 -1.06
N ILE A 182 -1.27 -5.60 -1.91
CA ILE A 182 -1.08 -7.01 -1.56
C ILE A 182 0.41 -7.22 -1.32
N ILE A 183 0.81 -7.56 -0.10
CA ILE A 183 2.22 -7.78 0.25
C ILE A 183 2.51 -9.28 0.17
N GLY A 184 3.32 -9.69 -0.82
CA GLY A 184 3.71 -11.09 -1.02
C GLY A 184 5.00 -11.51 -0.32
N TYR A 185 5.89 -10.55 -0.05
CA TYR A 185 7.16 -10.78 0.61
C TYR A 185 7.58 -9.58 1.43
N CYS A 186 8.20 -9.81 2.58
CA CYS A 186 8.83 -8.80 3.43
C CYS A 186 10.03 -9.46 4.11
N GLY A 187 11.24 -9.28 3.59
CA GLY A 187 12.40 -10.01 4.10
C GLY A 187 13.71 -9.63 3.43
N GLU A 188 14.73 -10.47 3.56
CA GLU A 188 16.03 -10.25 2.92
C GLU A 188 15.90 -10.10 1.39
N HIS A 189 16.89 -9.50 0.75
CA HIS A 189 16.91 -9.42 -0.70
C HIS A 189 16.84 -10.82 -1.32
N LEU A 190 15.85 -11.08 -2.17
CA LEU A 190 15.76 -12.33 -2.92
C LEU A 190 16.92 -12.45 -3.90
N ASP A 191 17.34 -13.67 -4.21
CA ASP A 191 18.48 -13.89 -5.09
C ASP A 191 18.34 -13.16 -6.42
N VAL A 192 19.46 -12.61 -6.86
CA VAL A 192 19.65 -12.01 -8.18
C VAL A 192 20.85 -12.70 -8.82
N LYS A 193 20.99 -12.61 -10.14
CA LYS A 193 22.17 -13.16 -10.81
C LYS A 193 23.40 -12.41 -10.27
N SER A 194 24.29 -13.11 -9.59
CA SER A 194 25.62 -12.58 -9.27
C SER A 194 26.34 -12.34 -10.59
N THR A 195 26.81 -11.11 -10.80
CA THR A 195 27.77 -10.78 -11.87
C THR A 195 29.09 -11.48 -11.60
#